data_AF-C7EMW8-F1
#
_entry.id   AF-C7EMW8-F1
#
_cell.length_a   1.000
_cell.length_b   1.000
_cell.length_c   1.000
_cell.angle_alpha   90.00
_cell.angle_beta   90.00
_cell.angle_gamma   90.00
#
_symmetry.space_group_name_H-M   'P 1'
#
loop_
_entity.id
_entity.type
_entity.pdbx_description
1 polymer ?
#
loop_
_entity_poly.entity_id
_entity_poly.type
_entity_poly.pdbx_seq_one_letter_code
_entity_poly.pdbx_strand_id
1 'polypeptide(L)'
;IEKERNVIIEEIKMYEDIPEEIVHEKNIEFALKGIHSNSISGTIASLKKINRKAILKYLEEHYVAKNLVIVACGNIDEKYLYKELNKRMKGFRKAKKEEVLDLTYQIKKGKKVVKKPSNQIHLCFTTRGVSNKSELRYPAAIISNILGEGMSSRLFQKIREERGLAYSVYTYLTRFTNCGLLSVYVGTTKEDYKEVIKLIKEEFKNIKENGISERELRKAKNKYESAFTFSLESTSSRMNRLASTYLTYGEIISLDKVREDIEKVSLKDIKKAAEFLFDEEYYSQTIVGDI
;
A
#
# COMPACT_ATOMS: atom_id res chain seq x y z
N ILE A 1 12.70 24.09 -14.04
CA ILE A 1 12.08 22.94 -14.75
C ILE A 1 13.17 22.02 -15.25
N GLU A 2 14.05 22.45 -16.16
CA GLU A 2 15.14 21.60 -16.69
C GLU A 2 16.02 20.97 -15.60
N LYS A 3 16.49 21.78 -14.64
CA LYS A 3 17.26 21.29 -13.48
C LYS A 3 16.54 20.18 -12.72
N GLU A 4 15.28 20.41 -12.38
CA GLU A 4 14.45 19.44 -11.64
C GLU A 4 14.18 18.17 -12.46
N ARG A 5 13.94 18.32 -13.77
CA ARG A 5 13.72 17.17 -14.65
C ARG A 5 14.94 16.25 -14.67
N ASN A 6 16.15 16.81 -14.71
CA ASN A 6 17.37 16.02 -14.68
C ASN A 6 17.53 15.29 -13.34
N VAL A 7 17.20 15.94 -12.21
CA VAL A 7 17.21 15.29 -10.89
C VAL A 7 16.27 14.07 -10.88
N ILE A 8 15.02 14.24 -11.32
CA ILE A 8 14.03 13.14 -11.36
C ILE A 8 14.47 12.02 -12.31
N ILE A 9 15.11 12.35 -13.45
CA ILE A 9 15.64 11.33 -14.37
C ILE A 9 16.74 10.51 -13.70
N GLU A 10 17.65 11.14 -12.95
CA GLU A 10 18.69 10.43 -12.22
C GLU A 10 18.10 9.61 -11.05
N GLU A 11 17.07 10.09 -10.36
CA GLU A 11 16.34 9.31 -9.36
C GLU A 11 15.71 8.04 -9.98
N ILE A 12 15.03 8.16 -11.12
CA ILE A 12 14.45 7.00 -11.83
C ILE A 12 15.55 5.98 -12.17
N LYS A 13 16.68 6.42 -12.72
CA LYS A 13 17.79 5.52 -13.05
C LYS A 13 18.36 4.84 -11.81
N MET A 14 18.53 5.59 -10.71
CA MET A 14 19.02 5.06 -9.45
C MET A 14 18.09 3.95 -8.92
N TYR A 15 16.77 4.17 -8.95
CA TYR A 15 15.80 3.12 -8.58
C TYR A 15 15.84 1.93 -9.54
N GLU A 16 16.01 2.16 -10.85
CA GLU A 16 16.19 1.10 -11.85
C GLU A 16 17.45 0.24 -11.65
N ASP A 17 18.38 0.66 -10.79
CA ASP A 17 19.58 -0.10 -10.44
C ASP A 17 19.46 -0.83 -9.08
N ILE A 18 18.31 -0.71 -8.38
CA ILE A 18 18.04 -1.39 -7.11
C ILE A 18 16.98 -2.48 -7.32
N PRO A 19 17.37 -3.76 -7.49
CA PRO A 19 16.43 -4.87 -7.74
C PRO A 19 15.30 -5.00 -6.71
N GLU A 20 15.58 -4.72 -5.43
CA GLU A 20 14.61 -4.71 -4.34
C GLU A 20 13.50 -3.67 -4.55
N GLU A 21 13.83 -2.46 -5.01
CA GLU A 21 12.84 -1.41 -5.25
C GLU A 21 12.01 -1.70 -6.51
N ILE A 22 12.69 -2.15 -7.58
CA ILE A 22 12.05 -2.43 -8.87
C ILE A 22 11.01 -3.53 -8.77
N VAL A 23 11.23 -4.56 -7.94
CA VAL A 23 10.28 -5.67 -7.87
C VAL A 23 8.90 -5.19 -7.42
N HIS A 24 8.83 -4.20 -6.52
CA HIS A 24 7.57 -3.65 -6.03
C HIS A 24 6.84 -2.85 -7.11
N GLU A 25 7.54 -1.99 -7.85
CA GLU A 25 6.96 -1.23 -8.96
C GLU A 25 6.48 -2.17 -10.07
N LYS A 26 7.32 -3.12 -10.49
CA LYS A 26 6.98 -4.10 -11.52
C LYS A 26 5.85 -5.03 -11.08
N ASN A 27 5.73 -5.28 -9.77
CA ASN A 27 4.63 -6.04 -9.22
C ASN A 27 3.30 -5.30 -9.36
N ILE A 28 3.23 -4.01 -9.03
CA ILE A 28 2.01 -3.22 -9.23
C ILE A 28 1.67 -3.11 -10.72
N GLU A 29 2.66 -2.81 -11.58
CA GLU A 29 2.51 -2.71 -13.03
C GLU A 29 1.97 -4.01 -13.66
N PHE A 30 2.40 -5.16 -13.14
CA PHE A 30 2.00 -6.47 -13.64
C PHE A 30 0.69 -6.97 -13.03
N ALA A 31 0.54 -6.93 -11.71
CA ALA A 31 -0.56 -7.53 -10.97
C ALA A 31 -1.87 -6.75 -11.14
N LEU A 32 -1.80 -5.45 -11.46
CA LEU A 32 -2.97 -4.59 -11.60
C LEU A 32 -2.98 -3.94 -12.98
N LYS A 33 -4.16 -3.88 -13.59
CA LYS A 33 -4.43 -3.08 -14.80
C LYS A 33 -5.39 -1.96 -14.45
N GLY A 34 -5.19 -0.79 -15.03
CA GLY A 34 -5.99 0.42 -14.81
C GLY A 34 -5.09 1.57 -14.38
N ILE A 35 -5.66 2.74 -14.10
CA ILE A 35 -4.86 3.92 -13.73
C ILE A 35 -4.01 3.70 -12.45
N HIS A 36 -4.43 2.76 -11.60
CA HIS A 36 -3.75 2.36 -10.38
C HIS A 36 -2.37 1.75 -10.60
N SER A 37 -2.09 1.23 -11.79
CA SER A 37 -0.81 0.60 -12.12
C SER A 37 0.23 1.58 -12.66
N ASN A 38 -0.12 2.87 -12.78
CA ASN A 38 0.78 3.89 -13.29
C ASN A 38 1.90 4.18 -12.28
N SER A 39 3.14 4.26 -12.79
CA SER A 39 4.29 4.69 -11.99
C SER A 39 4.10 6.12 -11.49
N ILE A 40 4.46 6.35 -10.22
CA ILE A 40 4.40 7.67 -9.58
C ILE A 40 5.37 8.64 -10.27
N SER A 41 6.57 8.18 -10.59
CA SER A 41 7.60 8.97 -11.27
C SER A 41 7.33 9.12 -12.77
N GLY A 42 6.40 8.33 -13.31
CA GLY A 42 6.11 8.26 -14.74
C GLY A 42 7.27 7.62 -15.51
N THR A 43 7.49 8.08 -16.76
CA THR A 43 8.57 7.59 -17.62
C THR A 43 9.49 8.73 -18.02
N ILE A 44 10.75 8.43 -18.35
CA ILE A 44 11.67 9.42 -18.93
C ILE A 44 11.04 10.10 -20.17
N ALA A 45 10.30 9.33 -20.99
CA ALA A 45 9.60 9.85 -22.16
C ALA A 45 8.47 10.82 -21.80
N SER A 46 7.69 10.56 -20.74
CA SER A 46 6.66 11.49 -20.28
C SER A 46 7.28 12.74 -19.67
N LEU A 47 8.33 12.59 -18.85
CA LEU A 47 9.04 13.72 -18.22
C LEU A 47 9.59 14.71 -19.26
N LYS A 48 10.17 14.21 -20.36
CA LYS A 48 10.66 15.04 -21.47
C LYS A 48 9.57 15.88 -22.13
N LYS A 49 8.30 15.45 -22.08
CA LYS A 49 7.15 16.18 -22.65
C LYS A 49 6.58 17.22 -21.67
N ILE A 50 6.92 17.16 -20.38
CA ILE A 50 6.42 18.11 -19.38
C ILE A 50 7.11 19.46 -19.55
N ASN A 51 6.30 20.48 -19.81
CA ASN A 51 6.72 21.88 -19.94
C ASN A 51 5.94 22.76 -18.94
N ARG A 52 6.33 24.04 -18.84
CA ARG A 52 5.69 25.01 -17.92
C ARG A 52 4.19 25.09 -18.11
N LYS A 53 3.70 25.09 -19.36
CA LYS A 53 2.28 25.19 -19.68
C LYS A 53 1.50 23.98 -19.14
N ALA A 54 2.06 22.77 -19.29
CA ALA A 54 1.46 21.56 -18.74
C ALA A 54 1.37 21.59 -17.20
N ILE A 55 2.43 22.05 -16.52
CA ILE A 55 2.45 22.17 -15.05
C ILE A 55 1.40 23.17 -14.57
N LEU A 56 1.36 24.37 -15.19
CA LEU A 56 0.38 25.39 -14.82
C LEU A 56 -1.04 24.93 -15.06
N LYS A 57 -1.29 24.24 -16.18
CA LYS A 57 -2.59 23.62 -16.48
C LYS A 57 -2.99 22.61 -15.40
N TYR A 58 -2.08 21.72 -15.01
CA TYR A 58 -2.32 20.75 -13.95
C TYR A 58 -2.65 21.43 -12.61
N LEU A 59 -1.91 22.48 -12.24
CA LEU A 59 -2.20 23.25 -11.03
C LEU A 59 -3.57 23.95 -11.11
N GLU A 60 -3.95 24.50 -12.26
CA GLU A 60 -5.26 25.12 -12.44
C GLU A 60 -6.41 24.12 -12.36
N GLU A 61 -6.22 22.92 -12.89
CA GLU A 61 -7.26 21.88 -12.99
C GLU A 61 -7.43 21.11 -11.68
N HIS A 62 -6.33 20.76 -11.00
CA HIS A 62 -6.38 19.85 -9.85
C HIS A 62 -6.17 20.53 -8.48
N TYR A 63 -5.44 21.66 -8.39
CA TYR A 63 -5.21 22.38 -7.12
C TYR A 63 -6.31 23.42 -6.89
N VAL A 64 -7.52 22.91 -6.67
CA VAL A 64 -8.76 23.67 -6.50
C VAL A 64 -9.32 23.45 -5.09
N ALA A 65 -10.14 24.39 -4.61
CA ALA A 65 -10.69 24.38 -3.26
C ALA A 65 -11.45 23.07 -2.92
N LYS A 66 -12.14 22.47 -3.89
CA LYS A 66 -12.86 21.19 -3.71
C LYS A 66 -11.94 20.01 -3.40
N ASN A 67 -10.68 20.06 -3.84
CA ASN A 67 -9.70 18.99 -3.66
C ASN A 67 -8.67 19.30 -2.57
N LEU A 68 -8.83 20.41 -1.85
CA LEU A 68 -7.88 20.87 -0.84
C LEU A 68 -8.45 20.66 0.57
N VAL A 69 -7.67 20.00 1.41
CA VAL A 69 -7.97 19.81 2.83
C VAL A 69 -6.81 20.40 3.63
N ILE A 70 -7.13 21.33 4.54
CA ILE A 70 -6.14 21.91 5.45
C ILE A 70 -6.36 21.29 6.82
N VAL A 71 -5.32 20.67 7.35
CA VAL A 71 -5.34 20.02 8.67
C VAL A 71 -4.29 20.68 9.54
N ALA A 72 -4.67 21.00 10.78
CA ALA A 72 -3.78 21.59 11.75
C ALA A 72 -3.95 20.86 13.09
N CYS A 73 -2.84 20.58 13.77
CA CYS A 73 -2.83 19.86 15.06
C CYS A 73 -1.75 20.45 15.97
N GLY A 74 -2.13 20.86 17.19
CA GLY A 74 -1.21 21.46 18.17
C GLY A 74 -1.90 22.51 19.02
N ASN A 75 -1.11 23.40 19.62
CA ASN A 75 -1.62 24.58 20.33
C ASN A 75 -2.03 25.66 19.31
N ILE A 76 -3.29 25.65 18.90
CA ILE A 76 -3.79 26.48 17.80
C ILE A 76 -4.99 27.28 18.28
N ASP A 77 -4.97 28.60 18.04
CA ASP A 77 -6.17 29.42 18.11
C ASP A 77 -7.01 29.19 16.84
N GLU A 78 -8.08 28.41 16.98
CA GLU A 78 -8.98 28.10 15.88
C GLU A 78 -9.60 29.35 15.26
N LYS A 79 -9.98 30.35 16.06
CA LYS A 79 -10.62 31.58 15.56
C LYS A 79 -9.64 32.37 14.70
N TYR A 80 -8.39 32.48 15.15
CA TYR A 80 -7.33 33.10 14.37
C TYR A 80 -7.05 32.33 13.07
N LEU A 81 -6.93 30.99 13.15
CA LEU A 81 -6.69 30.15 11.97
C LEU A 81 -7.82 30.29 10.95
N TYR A 82 -9.07 30.17 11.35
CA TYR A 82 -10.22 30.34 10.46
C TYR A 82 -10.27 31.73 9.84
N LYS A 83 -9.99 32.78 10.61
CA LYS A 83 -9.95 34.16 10.10
C LYS A 83 -8.87 34.31 9.01
N GLU A 84 -7.65 33.84 9.27
CA GLU A 84 -6.55 33.95 8.31
C GLU A 84 -6.75 33.07 7.08
N LEU A 85 -7.26 31.84 7.25
CA LEU A 85 -7.59 30.96 6.13
C LEU A 85 -8.69 31.55 5.26
N ASN A 86 -9.80 32.00 5.85
CA ASN A 86 -10.90 32.62 5.09
C ASN A 86 -10.44 33.88 4.35
N LYS A 87 -9.53 34.66 4.95
CA LYS A 87 -8.95 35.85 4.31
C LYS A 87 -8.03 35.48 3.14
N ARG A 88 -7.09 34.55 3.34
CA ARG A 88 -6.05 34.20 2.36
C ARG A 88 -6.52 33.28 1.25
N MET A 89 -7.50 32.43 1.55
CA MET A 89 -8.10 31.49 0.60
C MET A 89 -9.34 32.07 -0.08
N LYS A 90 -9.68 33.34 0.18
CA LYS A 90 -10.76 34.03 -0.51
C LYS A 90 -10.49 34.06 -2.01
N GLY A 91 -11.41 33.51 -2.79
CA GLY A 91 -11.26 33.44 -4.25
C GLY A 91 -10.25 32.39 -4.72
N PHE A 92 -9.87 31.43 -3.86
CA PHE A 92 -9.04 30.30 -4.30
C PHE A 92 -9.70 29.55 -5.46
N ARG A 93 -8.87 28.91 -6.29
CA ARG A 93 -9.30 28.30 -7.56
C ARG A 93 -10.46 27.34 -7.35
N LYS A 94 -11.48 27.45 -8.20
CA LYS A 94 -12.63 26.54 -8.26
C LYS A 94 -12.43 25.51 -9.36
N ALA A 95 -12.95 24.31 -9.17
CA ALA A 95 -12.98 23.29 -10.20
C ALA A 95 -13.75 23.83 -11.43
N LYS A 96 -13.12 23.81 -12.61
CA LYS A 96 -13.78 24.16 -13.87
C LYS A 96 -14.71 23.05 -14.36
N LYS A 97 -14.40 21.80 -14.00
CA LYS A 97 -15.16 20.60 -14.35
C LYS A 97 -14.92 19.54 -13.27
N GLU A 98 -15.92 18.69 -13.06
CA GLU A 98 -15.73 17.47 -12.28
C GLU A 98 -15.02 16.42 -13.15
N GLU A 99 -13.85 15.97 -12.70
CA GLU A 99 -13.10 14.92 -13.35
C GLU A 99 -13.68 13.57 -12.92
N VAL A 100 -14.16 12.80 -13.89
CA VAL A 100 -14.57 11.41 -13.67
C VAL A 100 -13.41 10.54 -14.11
N LEU A 101 -12.69 9.99 -13.14
CA LEU A 101 -11.63 9.02 -13.41
C LEU A 101 -12.24 7.67 -13.75
N ASP A 102 -11.74 7.03 -14.81
CA ASP A 102 -12.02 5.63 -15.06
C ASP A 102 -11.25 4.78 -14.06
N LEU A 103 -11.95 4.32 -13.02
CA LEU A 103 -11.40 3.47 -11.98
C LEU A 103 -11.52 1.98 -12.34
N THR A 104 -11.92 1.63 -13.55
CA THR A 104 -11.96 0.23 -14.00
C THR A 104 -10.60 -0.41 -13.78
N TYR A 105 -10.62 -1.59 -13.16
CA TYR A 105 -9.42 -2.33 -12.84
C TYR A 105 -9.57 -3.81 -13.15
N GLN A 106 -8.43 -4.47 -13.33
CA GLN A 106 -8.35 -5.92 -13.41
C GLN A 106 -7.13 -6.38 -12.62
N ILE A 107 -7.33 -7.35 -11.73
CA ILE A 107 -6.22 -8.03 -11.05
C ILE A 107 -5.82 -9.21 -11.92
N LYS A 108 -4.53 -9.30 -12.26
CA LYS A 108 -4.00 -10.29 -13.19
C LYS A 108 -3.39 -11.48 -12.45
N LYS A 109 -3.58 -12.66 -13.02
CA LYS A 109 -2.82 -13.87 -12.70
C LYS A 109 -1.54 -13.93 -13.53
N GLY A 110 -0.51 -14.60 -13.02
CA GLY A 110 0.60 -15.07 -13.86
C GLY A 110 1.98 -14.77 -13.32
N LYS A 111 2.99 -14.83 -14.20
CA LYS A 111 4.40 -14.66 -13.85
C LYS A 111 5.02 -13.54 -14.68
N LYS A 112 5.66 -12.58 -14.01
CA LYS A 112 6.58 -11.61 -14.61
C LYS A 112 7.99 -11.89 -14.14
N VAL A 113 8.92 -11.94 -15.08
CA VAL A 113 10.36 -12.01 -14.81
C VAL A 113 11.02 -10.77 -15.38
N VAL A 114 11.88 -10.15 -14.58
CA VAL A 114 12.73 -9.04 -14.99
C VAL A 114 14.17 -9.44 -14.70
N LYS A 115 14.95 -9.65 -15.76
CA LYS A 115 16.35 -10.02 -15.61
C LYS A 115 17.16 -8.79 -15.22
N LYS A 116 17.86 -8.87 -14.10
CA LYS A 116 18.78 -7.84 -13.60
C LYS A 116 19.97 -8.54 -12.94
N PRO A 117 21.21 -8.05 -13.13
CA PRO A 117 22.34 -8.51 -12.36
C PRO A 117 22.04 -8.32 -10.86
N SER A 118 22.01 -9.40 -10.10
CA SER A 118 21.74 -9.39 -8.67
C SER A 118 22.26 -10.67 -8.04
N ASN A 119 22.79 -10.56 -6.83
CA ASN A 119 23.19 -11.72 -6.01
C ASN A 119 21.98 -12.40 -5.34
N GLN A 120 20.80 -11.77 -5.40
CA GLN A 120 19.56 -12.27 -4.82
C GLN A 120 18.43 -12.25 -5.84
N ILE A 121 17.47 -13.13 -5.63
CA ILE A 121 16.15 -13.07 -6.24
C ILE A 121 15.23 -12.27 -5.34
N HIS A 122 14.67 -11.21 -5.89
CA HIS A 122 13.61 -10.43 -5.26
C HIS A 122 12.28 -10.90 -5.85
N LEU A 123 11.40 -11.40 -4.98
CA LEU A 123 10.12 -11.96 -5.33
C LEU A 123 9.01 -11.16 -4.65
N CYS A 124 8.04 -10.71 -5.44
CA CYS A 124 6.71 -10.35 -4.95
C CYS A 124 5.72 -11.43 -5.36
N PHE A 125 5.11 -12.11 -4.40
CA PHE A 125 3.97 -12.99 -4.60
C PHE A 125 2.70 -12.27 -4.15
N THR A 126 1.78 -12.03 -5.07
CA THR A 126 0.68 -11.09 -4.88
C THR A 126 -0.66 -11.76 -5.18
N THR A 127 -1.67 -11.39 -4.39
CA THR A 127 -3.07 -11.75 -4.61
C THR A 127 -3.95 -10.50 -4.55
N ARG A 128 -5.25 -10.65 -4.85
CA ARG A 128 -6.22 -9.57 -4.65
C ARG A 128 -6.25 -9.12 -3.20
N GLY A 129 -6.31 -7.81 -3.02
CA GLY A 129 -6.49 -7.17 -1.73
C GLY A 129 -7.84 -6.48 -1.65
N VAL A 130 -8.00 -5.64 -0.65
CA VAL A 130 -9.24 -4.92 -0.35
C VAL A 130 -9.04 -3.43 -0.56
N SER A 131 -10.10 -2.72 -0.96
CA SER A 131 -10.09 -1.26 -1.02
C SER A 131 -10.09 -0.63 0.37
N ASN A 132 -9.76 0.65 0.46
CA ASN A 132 -9.85 1.40 1.72
C ASN A 132 -11.28 1.42 2.29
N LYS A 133 -12.30 1.35 1.44
CA LYS A 133 -13.71 1.41 1.84
C LYS A 133 -14.34 0.04 2.09
N SER A 134 -13.59 -1.05 1.89
CA SER A 134 -14.09 -2.40 2.10
C SER A 134 -14.41 -2.65 3.59
N GLU A 135 -15.47 -3.42 3.84
CA GLU A 135 -15.78 -3.97 5.17
C GLU A 135 -14.70 -4.98 5.62
N LEU A 136 -14.03 -5.63 4.68
CA LEU A 136 -12.95 -6.60 4.94
C LEU A 136 -11.61 -5.92 5.25
N ARG A 137 -11.54 -4.59 5.34
CA ARG A 137 -10.28 -3.84 5.51
C ARG A 137 -9.50 -4.23 6.76
N TYR A 138 -10.16 -4.39 7.91
CA TYR A 138 -9.52 -4.77 9.17
C TYR A 138 -9.18 -6.26 9.22
N PRO A 139 -10.08 -7.19 8.84
CA PRO A 139 -9.72 -8.59 8.67
C PRO A 139 -8.51 -8.82 7.76
N ALA A 140 -8.44 -8.15 6.61
CA ALA A 140 -7.31 -8.25 5.69
C ALA A 140 -6.01 -7.69 6.29
N ALA A 141 -6.09 -6.60 7.06
CA ALA A 141 -4.95 -6.04 7.78
C ALA A 141 -4.39 -7.03 8.81
N ILE A 142 -5.27 -7.64 9.61
CA ILE A 142 -4.91 -8.67 10.59
C ILE A 142 -4.28 -9.90 9.91
N ILE A 143 -4.83 -10.35 8.77
CA ILE A 143 -4.25 -11.44 7.99
C ILE A 143 -2.83 -11.10 7.52
N SER A 144 -2.59 -9.90 6.97
CA SER A 144 -1.24 -9.43 6.61
C SER A 144 -0.31 -9.46 7.82
N ASN A 145 -0.77 -8.96 8.97
CA ASN A 145 0.04 -8.90 10.18
C ASN A 145 0.50 -10.29 10.64
N ILE A 146 -0.40 -11.27 10.64
CA ILE A 146 -0.12 -12.65 11.02
C ILE A 146 0.79 -13.34 10.00
N LEU A 147 0.58 -13.05 8.71
CA LEU A 147 1.36 -13.66 7.63
C LEU A 147 2.82 -13.24 7.63
N GLY A 148 3.11 -11.93 7.61
CA GLY A 148 4.46 -11.45 7.31
C GLY A 148 4.96 -10.26 8.14
N GLU A 149 4.20 -9.73 9.10
CA GLU A 149 4.67 -8.55 9.84
C GLU A 149 5.38 -8.92 11.15
N GLY A 150 6.71 -8.93 11.09
CA GLY A 150 7.60 -9.12 12.24
C GLY A 150 8.06 -10.57 12.42
N MET A 151 9.00 -10.79 13.33
CA MET A 151 9.74 -12.06 13.45
C MET A 151 8.83 -13.24 13.83
N SER A 152 7.75 -12.99 14.54
CA SER A 152 6.81 -14.04 14.97
C SER A 152 5.69 -14.32 13.96
N SER A 153 5.74 -13.74 12.76
CA SER A 153 4.76 -13.98 11.71
C SER A 153 4.99 -15.34 11.06
N ARG A 154 3.93 -15.93 10.48
CA ARG A 154 3.98 -17.32 9.98
C ARG A 154 5.02 -17.50 8.88
N LEU A 155 5.09 -16.60 7.91
CA LEU A 155 6.04 -16.69 6.80
C LEU A 155 7.46 -16.43 7.27
N PHE A 156 7.68 -15.51 8.21
CA PHE A 156 9.01 -15.32 8.80
C PHE A 156 9.49 -16.60 9.48
N GLN A 157 8.66 -17.20 10.33
CA GLN A 157 9.02 -18.45 11.03
C GLN A 157 9.30 -19.58 10.04
N LYS A 158 8.37 -19.87 9.12
CA LYS A 158 8.49 -21.00 8.20
C LYS A 158 9.61 -20.87 7.16
N ILE A 159 9.82 -19.66 6.62
CA ILE A 159 10.75 -19.45 5.52
C ILE A 159 12.13 -19.10 6.05
N ARG A 160 12.21 -18.17 7.01
CA ARG A 160 13.48 -17.63 7.49
C ARG A 160 14.01 -18.35 8.73
N GLU A 161 13.19 -18.53 9.77
CA GLU A 161 13.66 -19.10 11.04
C GLU A 161 13.88 -20.62 10.94
N GLU A 162 12.89 -21.37 10.48
CA GLU A 162 12.91 -22.83 10.47
C GLU A 162 13.77 -23.42 9.34
N ARG A 163 13.83 -22.71 8.19
CA ARG A 163 14.44 -23.26 6.95
C ARG A 163 15.59 -22.42 6.38
N GLY A 164 15.80 -21.20 6.85
CA GLY A 164 16.90 -20.34 6.36
C GLY A 164 16.84 -20.00 4.87
N LEU A 165 15.68 -20.06 4.22
CA LEU A 165 15.54 -19.92 2.75
C LEU A 165 15.54 -18.46 2.28
N ALA A 166 15.38 -17.49 3.18
CA ALA A 166 15.27 -16.09 2.81
C ALA A 166 15.96 -15.15 3.80
N TYR A 167 16.52 -14.07 3.26
CA TYR A 167 17.14 -13.00 4.04
C TYR A 167 16.09 -12.03 4.60
N SER A 168 15.05 -11.77 3.80
CA SER A 168 13.94 -10.87 4.11
C SER A 168 12.63 -11.49 3.66
N VAL A 169 11.60 -11.42 4.51
CA VAL A 169 10.24 -11.86 4.22
C VAL A 169 9.29 -10.91 4.95
N TYR A 170 8.37 -10.29 4.22
CA TYR A 170 7.30 -9.50 4.83
C TYR A 170 6.10 -9.39 3.92
N THR A 171 4.99 -8.90 4.47
CA THR A 171 3.77 -8.61 3.72
C THR A 171 3.42 -7.14 3.78
N TYR A 172 2.73 -6.67 2.74
CA TYR A 172 2.15 -5.34 2.73
C TYR A 172 0.84 -5.33 1.94
N LEU A 173 0.03 -4.31 2.20
CA LEU A 173 -1.26 -4.10 1.57
C LEU A 173 -1.23 -2.79 0.79
N THR A 174 -1.42 -2.86 -0.51
CA THR A 174 -1.65 -1.69 -1.36
C THR A 174 -3.15 -1.49 -1.47
N ARG A 175 -3.66 -0.34 -1.01
CA ARG A 175 -5.10 -0.05 -1.00
C ARG A 175 -5.42 1.21 -1.77
N PHE A 176 -6.30 1.07 -2.75
CA PHE A 176 -6.91 2.16 -3.50
C PHE A 176 -8.36 2.34 -3.06
N THR A 177 -9.03 3.32 -3.65
CA THR A 177 -10.43 3.67 -3.30
C THR A 177 -11.41 2.56 -3.64
N ASN A 178 -11.15 1.80 -4.71
CA ASN A 178 -12.06 0.76 -5.23
C ASN A 178 -11.41 -0.64 -5.33
N CYS A 179 -10.09 -0.76 -5.22
CA CYS A 179 -9.39 -2.04 -5.29
C CYS A 179 -8.18 -2.09 -4.34
N GLY A 180 -7.48 -3.22 -4.29
CA GLY A 180 -6.23 -3.35 -3.56
C GLY A 180 -5.51 -4.65 -3.87
N LEU A 181 -4.31 -4.80 -3.31
CA LEU A 181 -3.45 -5.98 -3.41
C LEU A 181 -2.91 -6.35 -2.02
N LEU A 182 -2.72 -7.65 -1.79
CA LEU A 182 -1.90 -8.18 -0.70
C LEU A 182 -0.67 -8.81 -1.34
N SER A 183 0.51 -8.35 -0.95
CA SER A 183 1.78 -8.80 -1.51
C SER A 183 2.68 -9.34 -0.40
N VAL A 184 3.31 -10.48 -0.69
CA VAL A 184 4.42 -11.04 0.08
C VAL A 184 5.70 -10.70 -0.68
N TYR A 185 6.61 -9.98 -0.06
CA TYR A 185 7.95 -9.79 -0.57
C TYR A 185 8.91 -10.79 0.08
N VAL A 186 9.81 -11.34 -0.74
CA VAL A 186 10.89 -12.20 -0.28
C VAL A 186 12.19 -11.89 -1.03
N GLY A 187 13.28 -11.66 -0.28
CA GLY A 187 14.66 -11.70 -0.79
C GLY A 187 15.29 -13.06 -0.51
N THR A 188 15.58 -13.82 -1.57
CA THR A 188 15.98 -15.25 -1.52
C THR A 188 17.06 -15.57 -2.56
N THR A 189 17.59 -16.79 -2.56
CA THR A 189 18.51 -17.31 -3.58
C THR A 189 17.79 -17.79 -4.86
N LYS A 190 18.57 -18.05 -5.92
CA LYS A 190 18.06 -18.62 -7.20
C LYS A 190 17.63 -20.08 -7.05
N GLU A 191 18.24 -20.78 -6.11
CA GLU A 191 18.01 -22.18 -5.81
C GLU A 191 16.68 -22.34 -5.04
N ASP A 192 16.39 -21.40 -4.13
CA ASP A 192 15.30 -21.55 -3.15
C ASP A 192 13.98 -20.87 -3.54
N TYR A 193 13.98 -19.90 -4.48
CA TYR A 193 12.78 -19.08 -4.73
C TYR A 193 11.52 -19.89 -5.11
N LYS A 194 11.69 -21.06 -5.76
CA LYS A 194 10.56 -21.93 -6.11
C LYS A 194 9.95 -22.60 -4.88
N GLU A 195 10.78 -23.04 -3.93
CA GLU A 195 10.33 -23.62 -2.66
C GLU A 195 9.67 -22.54 -1.80
N VAL A 196 10.23 -21.32 -1.78
CA VAL A 196 9.61 -20.16 -1.14
C VAL A 196 8.20 -19.89 -1.68
N ILE A 197 8.00 -19.89 -3.01
CA ILE A 197 6.67 -19.72 -3.63
C ILE A 197 5.71 -20.82 -3.18
N LYS A 198 6.19 -22.06 -3.09
CA LYS A 198 5.37 -23.19 -2.62
C LYS A 198 4.93 -22.97 -1.17
N LEU A 199 5.84 -22.56 -0.29
CA LEU A 199 5.53 -22.27 1.11
C LEU A 199 4.52 -21.13 1.29
N ILE A 200 4.63 -20.07 0.49
CA ILE A 200 3.67 -18.97 0.50
C ILE A 200 2.27 -19.48 0.13
N LYS A 201 2.15 -20.28 -0.93
CA LYS A 201 0.87 -20.86 -1.36
C LYS A 201 0.29 -21.82 -0.32
N GLU A 202 1.13 -22.65 0.29
CA GLU A 202 0.72 -23.55 1.39
C GLU A 202 0.18 -22.77 2.58
N GLU A 203 0.81 -21.65 2.95
CA GLU A 203 0.34 -20.81 4.05
C GLU A 203 -0.97 -20.10 3.70
N PHE A 204 -1.10 -19.57 2.48
CA PHE A 204 -2.36 -18.98 2.00
C PHE A 204 -3.50 -19.99 2.04
N LYS A 205 -3.23 -21.22 1.56
CA LYS A 205 -4.19 -22.33 1.61
C LYS A 205 -4.53 -22.70 3.05
N ASN A 206 -3.54 -22.77 3.95
CA ASN A 206 -3.76 -23.09 5.35
C ASN A 206 -4.66 -22.07 6.05
N ILE A 207 -4.40 -20.77 5.89
CA ILE A 207 -5.28 -19.74 6.47
C ILE A 207 -6.67 -19.79 5.82
N LYS A 208 -6.75 -20.00 4.51
CA LYS A 208 -8.03 -20.15 3.82
C LYS A 208 -8.84 -21.34 4.34
N GLU A 209 -8.24 -22.49 4.59
CA GLU A 209 -8.95 -23.73 4.97
C GLU A 209 -9.15 -23.84 6.48
N ASN A 210 -8.11 -23.58 7.27
CA ASN A 210 -8.09 -23.82 8.71
C ASN A 210 -8.24 -22.53 9.54
N GLY A 211 -8.14 -21.36 8.92
CA GLY A 211 -8.21 -20.08 9.60
C GLY A 211 -6.96 -19.78 10.45
N ILE A 212 -7.17 -18.97 11.49
CA ILE A 212 -6.15 -18.60 12.48
C ILE A 212 -6.63 -19.01 13.87
N SER A 213 -5.69 -19.11 14.81
CA SER A 213 -6.04 -19.31 16.21
C SER A 213 -6.54 -18.02 16.88
N GLU A 214 -7.31 -18.15 17.96
CA GLU A 214 -7.69 -17.01 18.81
C GLU A 214 -6.47 -16.26 19.36
N ARG A 215 -5.40 -17.01 19.67
CA ARG A 215 -4.13 -16.44 20.14
C ARG A 215 -3.50 -15.52 19.11
N GLU A 216 -3.48 -15.94 17.84
CA GLU A 216 -2.97 -15.11 16.74
C GLU A 216 -3.84 -13.88 16.52
N LEU A 217 -5.17 -14.04 16.53
CA LEU A 217 -6.09 -12.92 16.40
C LEU A 217 -5.87 -11.88 17.51
N ARG A 218 -5.84 -12.33 18.77
CA ARG A 218 -5.60 -11.45 19.92
C ARG A 218 -4.23 -10.76 19.83
N LYS A 219 -3.20 -11.49 19.43
CA LYS A 219 -1.85 -10.93 19.26
C LYS A 219 -1.82 -9.83 18.19
N ALA A 220 -2.48 -10.06 17.06
CA ALA A 220 -2.56 -9.08 15.98
C ALA A 220 -3.36 -7.84 16.41
N LYS A 221 -4.50 -8.01 17.10
CA LYS A 221 -5.28 -6.90 17.68
C LYS A 221 -4.43 -6.06 18.66
N ASN A 222 -3.73 -6.71 19.59
CA ASN A 222 -2.85 -6.02 20.54
C ASN A 222 -1.74 -5.21 19.86
N LYS A 223 -1.18 -5.73 18.75
CA LYS A 223 -0.17 -5.02 17.97
C LYS A 223 -0.74 -3.75 17.32
N TYR A 224 -1.98 -3.79 16.82
CA TYR A 224 -2.66 -2.58 16.35
C TYR A 224 -2.91 -1.57 17.47
N GLU A 225 -3.37 -2.01 18.64
CA GLU A 225 -3.56 -1.12 19.80
C GLU A 225 -2.28 -0.41 20.23
N SER A 226 -1.16 -1.14 20.22
CA SER A 226 0.16 -0.56 20.51
C SER A 226 0.54 0.48 19.44
N ALA A 227 0.41 0.13 18.16
CA ALA A 227 0.71 1.05 17.06
C ALA A 227 -0.16 2.33 17.11
N PHE A 228 -1.45 2.22 17.45
CA PHE A 228 -2.31 3.39 17.65
C PHE A 228 -1.85 4.26 18.81
N THR A 229 -1.46 3.65 19.92
CA THR A 229 -0.98 4.38 21.10
C THR A 229 0.26 5.20 20.77
N PHE A 230 1.25 4.61 20.09
CA PHE A 230 2.44 5.36 19.66
C PHE A 230 2.12 6.45 18.63
N SER A 231 1.15 6.23 17.73
CA SER A 231 0.76 7.23 16.73
C SER A 231 0.17 8.52 17.35
N LEU A 232 -0.25 8.48 18.61
CA LEU A 232 -0.83 9.61 19.33
C LEU A 232 0.21 10.56 19.94
N GLU A 233 1.46 10.13 20.07
CA GLU A 233 2.52 10.91 20.73
C GLU A 233 2.94 12.11 19.89
N SER A 234 2.93 11.95 18.57
CA SER A 234 3.40 12.94 17.62
C SER A 234 2.26 13.78 17.05
N THR A 235 2.37 15.10 17.14
CA THR A 235 1.43 16.05 16.51
C THR A 235 1.39 15.90 14.99
N SER A 236 2.53 15.58 14.35
CA SER A 236 2.57 15.32 12.90
C SER A 236 1.89 14.00 12.54
N SER A 237 2.03 12.95 13.37
CA SER A 237 1.32 11.68 13.18
C SER A 237 -0.20 11.86 13.32
N ARG A 238 -0.62 12.62 14.32
CA ARG A 238 -2.03 12.99 14.52
C ARG A 238 -2.58 13.79 13.33
N MET A 239 -1.84 14.79 12.86
CA MET A 239 -2.21 15.60 11.68
C MET A 239 -2.34 14.74 10.42
N ASN A 240 -1.36 13.89 10.12
CA ASN A 240 -1.39 12.99 8.97
C ASN A 240 -2.56 12.00 9.04
N ARG A 241 -2.88 11.49 10.22
CA ARG A 241 -4.06 10.63 10.42
C ARG A 241 -5.36 11.36 10.09
N LEU A 242 -5.55 12.57 10.63
CA LEU A 242 -6.73 13.39 10.38
C LEU A 242 -6.89 13.70 8.89
N ALA A 243 -5.79 14.05 8.20
CA ALA A 243 -5.80 14.26 6.76
C ALA A 243 -6.17 12.98 6.00
N SER A 244 -5.51 11.87 6.32
CA SER A 244 -5.70 10.59 5.62
C SER A 244 -7.13 10.06 5.75
N THR A 245 -7.72 10.12 6.95
CA THR A 245 -9.11 9.68 7.16
C THR A 245 -10.08 10.54 6.37
N TYR A 246 -9.93 11.87 6.42
CA TYR A 246 -10.87 12.76 5.75
C TYR A 246 -10.75 12.64 4.23
N LEU A 247 -9.54 12.57 3.68
CA LEU A 247 -9.32 12.39 2.25
C LEU A 247 -9.85 11.04 1.74
N THR A 248 -9.83 9.99 2.56
CA THR A 248 -10.26 8.64 2.17
C THR A 248 -11.77 8.43 2.31
N TYR A 249 -12.35 8.90 3.41
CA TYR A 249 -13.72 8.58 3.82
C TYR A 249 -14.68 9.77 3.72
N GLY A 250 -14.17 10.99 3.60
CA GLY A 250 -14.97 12.23 3.68
C GLY A 250 -15.33 12.64 5.11
N GLU A 251 -14.85 11.88 6.11
CA GLU A 251 -15.09 12.14 7.52
C GLU A 251 -13.89 11.77 8.38
N ILE A 252 -13.85 12.34 9.59
CA ILE A 252 -12.83 12.00 10.58
C ILE A 252 -13.33 10.80 11.39
N ILE A 253 -12.77 9.62 11.12
CA ILE A 253 -13.03 8.44 11.93
C ILE A 253 -12.25 8.60 13.24
N SER A 254 -12.98 8.55 14.36
CA SER A 254 -12.39 8.63 15.71
C SER A 254 -11.52 7.40 15.98
N LEU A 255 -10.53 7.56 16.86
CA LEU A 255 -9.68 6.43 17.23
C LEU A 255 -10.47 5.37 17.98
N ASP A 256 -11.39 5.78 18.86
CA ASP A 256 -12.25 4.83 19.58
C ASP A 256 -13.09 4.00 18.61
N LYS A 257 -13.60 4.62 17.52
CA LYS A 257 -14.31 3.89 16.48
C LYS A 257 -13.41 2.87 15.77
N VAL A 258 -12.18 3.25 15.42
CA VAL A 258 -11.22 2.32 14.81
C VAL A 258 -10.88 1.15 15.75
N ARG A 259 -10.67 1.43 17.04
CA ARG A 259 -10.41 0.43 18.08
C ARG A 259 -11.57 -0.54 18.22
N GLU A 260 -12.79 -0.01 18.34
CA GLU A 260 -14.00 -0.82 18.40
C GLU A 260 -14.17 -1.71 17.16
N ASP A 261 -13.92 -1.16 15.97
CA ASP A 261 -14.08 -1.91 14.72
C ASP A 261 -13.04 -3.04 14.61
N ILE A 262 -11.82 -2.83 15.11
CA ILE A 262 -10.79 -3.88 15.18
C ILE A 262 -11.14 -4.92 16.26
N GLU A 263 -11.62 -4.48 17.42
CA GLU A 263 -11.98 -5.39 18.51
C GLU A 263 -13.18 -6.28 18.12
N LYS A 264 -14.11 -5.76 17.31
CA LYS A 264 -15.25 -6.54 16.79
C LYS A 264 -14.86 -7.61 15.77
N VAL A 265 -13.65 -7.56 15.19
CA VAL A 265 -13.22 -8.57 14.21
C VAL A 265 -13.19 -9.95 14.85
N SER A 266 -13.99 -10.87 14.29
CA SER A 266 -14.09 -12.26 14.72
C SER A 266 -13.29 -13.20 13.84
N LEU A 267 -13.07 -14.45 14.29
CA LEU A 267 -12.49 -15.51 13.47
C LEU A 267 -13.30 -15.78 12.19
N LYS A 268 -14.62 -15.58 12.22
CA LYS A 268 -15.49 -15.71 11.05
C LYS A 268 -15.21 -14.64 10.01
N ASP A 269 -14.94 -13.40 10.44
CA ASP A 269 -14.58 -12.31 9.53
C ASP A 269 -13.21 -12.55 8.90
N ILE A 270 -12.26 -13.10 9.68
CA ILE A 270 -10.96 -13.54 9.18
C ILE A 270 -11.12 -14.63 8.14
N LYS A 271 -11.96 -15.65 8.40
CA LYS A 271 -12.24 -16.73 7.44
C LYS A 271 -12.82 -16.17 6.13
N LYS A 272 -13.83 -15.30 6.21
CA LYS A 272 -14.43 -14.61 5.05
C LYS A 272 -13.39 -13.81 4.27
N ALA A 273 -12.51 -13.10 4.97
CA ALA A 273 -11.44 -12.34 4.33
C ALA A 273 -10.38 -13.25 3.70
N ALA A 274 -10.03 -14.38 4.32
CA ALA A 274 -9.09 -15.34 3.77
C ALA A 274 -9.64 -16.02 2.50
N GLU A 275 -10.92 -16.39 2.50
CA GLU A 275 -11.61 -16.92 1.31
C GLU A 275 -11.62 -15.91 0.15
N PHE A 276 -11.84 -14.63 0.49
CA PHE A 276 -11.70 -13.55 -0.48
C PHE A 276 -10.24 -13.43 -0.95
N LEU A 277 -9.28 -13.15 -0.08
CA LEU A 277 -7.90 -12.85 -0.45
C LEU A 277 -7.19 -14.01 -1.16
N PHE A 278 -7.40 -15.26 -0.74
CA PHE A 278 -6.62 -16.42 -1.19
C PHE A 278 -7.33 -17.23 -2.26
N ASP A 279 -7.71 -16.55 -3.33
CA ASP A 279 -8.24 -17.17 -4.54
C ASP A 279 -7.14 -17.23 -5.61
N GLU A 280 -6.81 -18.45 -6.04
CA GLU A 280 -5.70 -18.72 -6.96
C GLU A 280 -5.88 -18.09 -8.34
N GLU A 281 -7.10 -17.66 -8.68
CA GLU A 281 -7.34 -16.88 -9.90
C GLU A 281 -6.61 -15.54 -9.88
N TYR A 282 -6.29 -14.99 -8.70
CA TYR A 282 -5.62 -13.69 -8.56
C TYR A 282 -4.14 -13.78 -8.22
N TYR A 283 -3.56 -14.98 -8.21
CA TYR A 283 -2.16 -15.16 -7.85
C TYR A 283 -1.23 -14.69 -8.99
N SER A 284 -0.41 -13.70 -8.68
CA SER A 284 0.65 -13.22 -9.55
C SER A 284 1.99 -13.28 -8.84
N GLN A 285 3.04 -13.47 -9.61
CA GLN A 285 4.41 -13.47 -9.10
C GLN A 285 5.28 -12.60 -9.99
N THR A 286 6.00 -11.68 -9.36
CA THR A 286 6.97 -10.80 -10.02
C THR A 286 8.34 -11.12 -9.45
N ILE A 287 9.27 -11.46 -10.33
CA ILE A 287 10.60 -11.94 -9.97
C ILE A 287 11.63 -11.04 -10.64
N VAL A 288 12.50 -10.42 -9.85
CA VAL A 288 13.64 -9.63 -10.31
C VAL A 288 14.93 -10.30 -9.84
N GLY A 289 15.86 -10.52 -10.77
CA GLY A 289 17.17 -11.10 -10.48
C GLY A 289 17.74 -11.86 -11.66
N ASP A 290 18.87 -12.55 -11.45
CA ASP A 290 19.58 -13.28 -12.49
C ASP A 290 19.05 -14.72 -12.66
N ILE A 291 17.91 -14.84 -13.36
CA ILE A 291 17.22 -16.13 -13.60
C ILE A 291 17.22 -16.60 -15.05
#